data_AF-A0A961WBJ6-F1
#
_entry.id   AF-A0A961WBJ6-F1
#
_cell.length_a   1.000
_cell.length_b   1.000
_cell.length_c   1.000
_cell.angle_alpha   90.00
_cell.angle_beta   90.00
_cell.angle_gamma   90.00
#
_symmetry.space_group_name_H-M   'P 1'
#
loop_
_entity.id
_entity.type
_entity.pdbx_description
1 polymer ?
#
loop_
_entity_poly.entity_id
_entity_poly.type
_entity_poly.pdbx_seq_one_letter_code
_entity_poly.pdbx_strand_id
1 'polypeptide(L)'
;MAQAPGKLRIEPTGWLFAVVLTTGLSLVGSPAASDPRGGDAATPNSCAQAYHLRLKALAPVHIARMSAALERARAPEAGWPGKWRFWDPHRHALRRKLMRVGYGARVIVIENQMCANAVIGQGGRIRCLKWVPKPKNYVPPKLPAATDPGEAPIPEKAELGRLRAIAGFVRAGGALTRLRRPQPLYHLTHRMSSELSGYLTQPRLATLCTGASAMLAFYEGKLQTIQALAGAARAQRQASWVAAQNTNKLLAGSALPDDKAKAVAMMQAALVALAARFMTRERLSALRGEPDPIAALAVIESALKTPAAQESAPNSLASARFALRNLETAYYAYRRAAKYEAVAQALSSTIDAIRGAHAATCSCSR
;
A
#
# COMPACT_ATOMS: atom_id res chain seq x y z
N MET A 1 57.69 3.45 3.50
CA MET A 1 56.94 2.19 3.36
C MET A 1 55.85 2.16 4.41
N ALA A 2 54.60 2.45 4.05
CA ALA A 2 53.46 2.44 4.98
C ALA A 2 52.31 1.69 4.28
N GLN A 3 51.93 0.54 4.84
CA GLN A 3 50.81 -0.28 4.37
C GLN A 3 49.49 0.40 4.71
N ALA A 4 48.64 0.60 3.70
CA ALA A 4 47.28 1.07 3.87
C ALA A 4 46.39 -0.05 4.44
N PRO A 5 45.43 0.26 5.34
CA PRO A 5 44.54 -0.74 5.92
C PRO A 5 43.54 -1.23 4.87
N GLY A 6 43.46 -2.55 4.72
CA GLY A 6 42.57 -3.24 3.79
C GLY A 6 41.10 -2.95 4.08
N LYS A 7 40.36 -2.56 3.03
CA LYS A 7 38.89 -2.48 3.05
C LYS A 7 38.32 -3.89 3.16
N LEU A 8 37.71 -4.22 4.30
CA LEU A 8 36.84 -5.39 4.44
C LEU A 8 35.64 -5.24 3.51
N ARG A 9 35.60 -6.09 2.48
CA ARG A 9 34.48 -6.25 1.57
C ARG A 9 33.46 -7.15 2.27
N ILE A 10 32.42 -6.56 2.85
CA ILE A 10 31.28 -7.31 3.39
C ILE A 10 30.44 -7.75 2.18
N GLU A 11 30.56 -9.02 1.80
CA GLU A 11 29.66 -9.64 0.85
C GLU A 11 28.26 -9.75 1.49
N PRO A 12 27.19 -9.39 0.77
CA PRO A 12 25.85 -9.64 1.26
C PRO A 12 25.58 -11.14 1.12
N THR A 13 25.70 -11.88 2.21
CA THR A 13 25.08 -13.20 2.34
C THR A 13 23.60 -13.03 2.07
N GLY A 14 23.17 -13.40 0.87
CA GLY A 14 21.78 -13.47 0.48
C GLY A 14 21.10 -14.52 1.35
N TRP A 15 20.31 -14.06 2.32
CA TRP A 15 19.34 -14.90 3.01
C TRP A 15 18.22 -15.21 2.00
N LEU A 16 18.47 -16.24 1.19
CA LEU A 16 17.44 -16.97 0.46
C LEU A 16 16.51 -17.63 1.49
N PHE A 17 15.52 -16.87 1.97
CA PHE A 17 14.29 -17.49 2.45
C PHE A 17 13.59 -18.08 1.23
N ALA A 18 13.96 -19.31 0.89
CA ALA A 18 13.14 -20.19 0.09
C ALA A 18 11.82 -20.38 0.86
N VAL A 19 10.83 -19.55 0.56
CA VAL A 19 9.44 -19.88 0.82
C VAL A 19 9.16 -21.03 -0.12
N VAL A 20 9.35 -22.26 0.37
CA VAL A 20 8.80 -23.45 -0.24
C VAL A 20 7.29 -23.26 -0.22
N LEU A 21 6.74 -22.76 -1.31
CA LEU A 21 5.35 -22.98 -1.69
C LEU A 21 5.24 -24.49 -1.92
N THR A 22 5.00 -25.23 -0.84
CA THR A 22 4.41 -26.56 -0.94
C THR A 22 3.03 -26.37 -1.53
N THR A 23 2.92 -26.40 -2.86
CA THR A 23 1.76 -26.98 -3.54
C THR A 23 1.77 -28.47 -3.23
N GLY A 24 1.58 -28.80 -1.96
CA GLY A 24 1.38 -30.16 -1.48
C GLY A 24 -0.06 -30.50 -1.81
N LEU A 25 -0.22 -31.41 -2.77
CA LEU A 25 -1.40 -32.25 -2.92
C LEU A 25 -2.01 -32.54 -1.53
N SER A 26 -3.25 -32.12 -1.34
CA SER A 26 -4.10 -32.64 -0.29
C SER A 26 -4.44 -34.10 -0.60
N LEU A 27 -3.51 -35.00 -0.32
CA LEU A 27 -3.80 -36.37 0.07
C LEU A 27 -3.64 -36.45 1.60
N VAL A 28 -4.44 -35.65 2.31
CA VAL A 28 -4.83 -36.03 3.65
C VAL A 28 -5.77 -37.20 3.42
N GLY A 29 -5.23 -38.42 3.50
CA GLY A 29 -6.05 -39.60 3.67
C GLY A 29 -6.97 -39.33 4.84
N SER A 30 -8.27 -39.25 4.57
CA SER A 30 -9.28 -39.38 5.60
C SER A 30 -8.90 -40.62 6.40
N PRO A 31 -8.61 -40.54 7.71
CA PRO A 31 -8.42 -41.74 8.50
C PRO A 31 -9.69 -42.57 8.30
N ALA A 32 -9.49 -43.83 7.90
CA ALA A 32 -10.57 -44.78 7.69
C ALA A 32 -11.53 -44.67 8.87
N ALA A 33 -12.80 -44.39 8.58
CA ALA A 33 -13.87 -44.38 9.55
C ALA A 33 -14.01 -45.80 10.11
N SER A 34 -13.29 -46.08 11.18
CA SER A 34 -13.55 -47.24 12.03
C SER A 34 -14.97 -47.06 12.58
N ASP A 35 -15.85 -47.98 12.21
CA ASP A 35 -17.27 -48.03 12.58
C ASP A 35 -17.42 -48.00 14.13
N PRO A 36 -17.92 -46.90 14.73
CA PRO A 36 -17.98 -46.75 16.17
C PRO A 36 -19.33 -47.29 16.67
N ARG A 37 -19.52 -48.61 16.60
CA ARG A 37 -20.70 -49.26 17.21
C ARG A 37 -20.44 -49.78 18.63
N GLY A 38 -19.29 -49.47 19.21
CA GLY A 38 -19.03 -49.56 20.66
C GLY A 38 -19.44 -48.26 21.35
N GLY A 39 -20.66 -48.22 21.88
CA GLY A 39 -21.33 -47.03 22.42
C GLY A 39 -20.84 -46.58 23.80
N ASP A 40 -19.64 -46.01 23.86
CA ASP A 40 -19.31 -45.11 24.96
C ASP A 40 -19.94 -43.75 24.66
N ALA A 41 -21.05 -43.43 25.33
CA ALA A 41 -21.72 -42.15 25.20
C ALA A 41 -20.69 -41.02 25.40
N ALA A 42 -20.58 -40.13 24.41
CA ALA A 42 -19.62 -39.03 24.45
C ALA A 42 -19.91 -38.16 25.68
N THR A 43 -19.04 -38.24 26.69
CA THR A 43 -19.16 -37.42 27.90
C THR A 43 -18.73 -35.98 27.59
N PRO A 44 -19.26 -34.97 28.30
CA PRO A 44 -18.80 -33.59 28.16
C PRO A 44 -17.27 -33.45 28.25
N ASN A 45 -16.62 -34.26 29.09
CA ASN A 45 -15.17 -34.29 29.24
C ASN A 45 -14.44 -34.84 28.00
N SER A 46 -14.94 -35.90 27.35
CA SER A 46 -14.32 -36.43 26.13
C SER A 46 -14.43 -35.43 24.97
N CYS A 47 -15.52 -34.66 24.92
CA CYS A 47 -15.74 -33.66 23.87
C CYS A 47 -14.85 -32.42 24.05
N ALA A 48 -14.71 -31.94 25.29
CA ALA A 48 -13.77 -30.89 25.64
C ALA A 48 -12.31 -31.31 25.36
N GLN A 49 -11.95 -32.57 25.62
CA GLN A 49 -10.63 -33.10 25.31
C GLN A 49 -10.36 -33.16 23.80
N ALA A 50 -11.32 -33.68 23.01
CA ALA A 50 -11.20 -33.70 21.56
C ALA A 50 -11.06 -32.28 20.98
N TYR A 51 -11.85 -31.32 21.50
CA TYR A 51 -11.76 -29.92 21.08
C TYR A 51 -10.39 -29.31 21.41
N HIS A 52 -9.90 -29.51 22.64
CA HIS A 52 -8.58 -29.04 23.06
C HIS A 52 -7.45 -29.57 22.17
N LEU A 53 -7.46 -30.86 21.84
CA LEU A 53 -6.48 -31.46 20.94
C LEU A 53 -6.50 -30.83 19.54
N ARG A 54 -7.69 -30.52 19.01
CA ARG A 54 -7.81 -29.79 17.73
C ARG A 54 -7.28 -28.36 17.82
N LEU A 55 -7.60 -27.61 18.89
CA LEU A 55 -7.05 -26.27 19.08
C LEU A 55 -5.52 -26.28 19.13
N LYS A 56 -4.93 -27.25 19.86
CA LYS A 56 -3.48 -27.42 19.95
C LYS A 56 -2.85 -27.72 18.58
N ALA A 57 -3.52 -28.51 17.73
CA ALA A 57 -3.06 -28.79 16.38
C ALA A 57 -3.13 -27.55 15.45
N LEU A 58 -4.10 -26.66 15.66
CA LEU A 58 -4.24 -25.42 14.90
C LEU A 58 -3.23 -24.34 15.33
N ALA A 59 -2.87 -24.31 16.61
CA ALA A 59 -2.04 -23.28 17.23
C ALA A 59 -0.76 -22.92 16.43
N PRO A 60 0.15 -23.86 16.09
CA PRO A 60 1.42 -23.51 15.46
C PRO A 60 1.24 -22.82 14.10
N VAL A 61 0.27 -23.27 13.30
CA VAL A 61 0.03 -22.73 11.96
C VAL A 61 -0.63 -21.35 12.04
N HIS A 62 -1.68 -21.21 12.84
CA HIS A 62 -2.48 -20.00 12.87
C HIS A 62 -1.81 -18.85 13.64
N ILE A 63 -1.11 -19.13 14.74
CA ILE A 63 -0.36 -18.12 15.49
C ILE A 63 0.78 -17.56 14.63
N ALA A 64 1.55 -18.43 13.96
CA ALA A 64 2.62 -18.02 13.06
C ALA A 64 2.07 -17.17 11.90
N ARG A 65 0.95 -17.58 11.28
CA ARG A 65 0.32 -16.85 10.18
C ARG A 65 -0.18 -15.46 10.59
N MET A 66 -0.88 -15.33 11.73
CA MET A 66 -1.35 -14.04 12.23
C MET A 66 -0.18 -13.10 12.55
N SER A 67 0.83 -13.63 13.25
CA SER A 67 2.02 -12.87 13.64
C SER A 67 2.77 -12.36 12.40
N ALA A 68 3.08 -13.24 11.46
CA ALA A 68 3.76 -12.88 10.22
C ALA A 68 2.97 -11.86 9.38
N ALA A 69 1.64 -11.99 9.29
CA ALA A 69 0.81 -11.04 8.56
C ALA A 69 0.84 -9.64 9.21
N LEU A 70 0.73 -9.57 10.53
CA LEU A 70 0.77 -8.30 11.28
C LEU A 70 2.17 -7.66 11.24
N GLU A 71 3.23 -8.44 11.40
CA GLU A 71 4.61 -7.96 11.29
C GLU A 71 4.88 -7.40 9.89
N ARG A 72 4.56 -8.16 8.83
CA ARG A 72 4.71 -7.69 7.46
C ARG A 72 3.88 -6.44 7.17
N ALA A 73 2.67 -6.36 7.72
CA ALA A 73 1.82 -5.19 7.58
C ALA A 73 2.40 -3.93 8.24
N ARG A 74 3.10 -4.10 9.37
CA ARG A 74 3.70 -3.02 10.17
C ARG A 74 5.11 -2.63 9.72
N ALA A 75 5.82 -3.56 9.09
CA ALA A 75 7.19 -3.34 8.64
C ALA A 75 7.23 -2.43 7.39
N PRO A 76 8.19 -1.50 7.33
CA PRO A 76 8.55 -0.88 6.06
C PRO A 76 9.10 -1.95 5.11
N GLU A 77 8.87 -1.76 3.82
CA GLU A 77 9.40 -2.61 2.77
C GLU A 77 10.85 -2.18 2.47
N ALA A 78 11.76 -3.15 2.36
CA ALA A 78 13.15 -2.88 2.03
C ALA A 78 13.25 -2.18 0.67
N GLY A 79 14.13 -1.18 0.55
CA GLY A 79 14.32 -0.42 -0.70
C GLY A 79 13.26 0.63 -1.02
N TRP A 80 12.20 0.75 -0.20
CA TRP A 80 11.17 1.75 -0.46
C TRP A 80 11.63 3.16 -0.07
N PRO A 81 11.40 4.17 -0.93
CA PRO A 81 12.01 5.50 -0.77
C PRO A 81 11.44 6.33 0.39
N GLY A 82 10.33 5.93 1.00
CA GLY A 82 9.67 6.73 2.05
C GLY A 82 9.08 8.07 1.54
N LYS A 83 9.06 8.27 0.22
CA LYS A 83 8.57 9.48 -0.45
C LYS A 83 8.09 9.12 -1.85
N TRP A 84 7.29 10.00 -2.41
CA TRP A 84 6.87 9.89 -3.79
C TRP A 84 8.01 10.30 -4.73
N ARG A 85 8.18 9.58 -5.84
CA ARG A 85 9.18 9.89 -6.87
C ARG A 85 8.63 10.84 -7.92
N PHE A 86 7.35 10.67 -8.28
CA PHE A 86 6.69 11.41 -9.36
C PHE A 86 5.55 12.32 -8.88
N TRP A 87 5.44 12.51 -7.57
CA TRP A 87 4.56 13.50 -6.96
C TRP A 87 5.28 14.20 -5.81
N ASP A 88 5.17 15.52 -5.70
CA ASP A 88 5.66 16.24 -4.54
C ASP A 88 4.51 17.06 -3.93
N PRO A 89 4.02 16.70 -2.74
CA PRO A 89 2.93 17.42 -2.10
C PRO A 89 3.31 18.85 -1.72
N HIS A 90 4.58 19.13 -1.42
CA HIS A 90 5.08 20.47 -1.09
C HIS A 90 5.19 21.33 -2.32
N ARG A 91 5.81 20.85 -3.41
CA ARG A 91 5.80 21.57 -4.71
C ARG A 91 4.39 21.79 -5.21
N HIS A 92 3.48 20.82 -5.03
CA HIS A 92 2.10 20.99 -5.43
C HIS A 92 1.31 21.96 -4.54
N ALA A 93 1.53 21.94 -3.22
CA ALA A 93 0.94 22.90 -2.30
C ALA A 93 1.48 24.32 -2.57
N LEU A 94 2.78 24.43 -2.86
CA LEU A 94 3.43 25.64 -3.32
C LEU A 94 2.79 26.07 -4.63
N ARG A 95 2.80 25.27 -5.70
CA ARG A 95 2.15 25.58 -6.99
C ARG A 95 0.69 25.98 -6.84
N ARG A 96 -0.11 25.33 -6.00
CA ARG A 96 -1.49 25.77 -5.74
C ARG A 96 -1.54 27.08 -4.98
N LYS A 97 -0.65 27.31 -4.01
CA LYS A 97 -0.48 28.63 -3.40
C LYS A 97 -0.10 29.64 -4.48
N LEU A 98 0.90 29.36 -5.30
CA LEU A 98 1.35 30.23 -6.39
C LEU A 98 0.23 30.49 -7.40
N MET A 99 -0.58 29.51 -7.77
CA MET A 99 -1.73 29.71 -8.66
C MET A 99 -2.86 30.51 -8.00
N ARG A 100 -3.14 30.29 -6.70
CA ARG A 100 -4.11 31.10 -5.94
C ARG A 100 -3.62 32.54 -5.77
N VAL A 101 -2.32 32.70 -5.57
CA VAL A 101 -1.64 33.98 -5.35
C VAL A 101 -1.34 34.69 -6.67
N GLY A 102 -1.37 33.95 -7.79
CA GLY A 102 -0.70 34.34 -9.02
C GLY A 102 0.81 34.35 -8.82
N TYR A 103 1.55 33.44 -9.45
CA TYR A 103 2.96 33.66 -9.77
C TYR A 103 3.01 34.04 -11.24
N GLY A 104 3.40 35.25 -11.64
CA GLY A 104 3.81 36.38 -10.81
C GLY A 104 2.64 37.01 -10.06
N ALA A 105 2.96 37.89 -9.11
CA ALA A 105 2.04 38.90 -8.62
C ALA A 105 1.01 39.22 -9.70
N ARG A 106 -0.20 38.65 -9.58
CA ARG A 106 -1.33 39.35 -10.12
C ARG A 106 -1.29 40.61 -9.30
N VAL A 107 -0.73 41.65 -9.89
CA VAL A 107 -1.19 42.99 -9.64
C VAL A 107 -2.70 42.82 -9.59
N ILE A 108 -3.27 42.79 -8.37
CA ILE A 108 -4.72 42.68 -8.23
C ILE A 108 -5.18 43.95 -8.92
N VAL A 109 -5.81 43.83 -10.07
CA VAL A 109 -6.29 44.97 -10.84
C VAL A 109 -7.78 45.05 -10.57
N ILE A 110 -8.20 46.14 -9.94
CA ILE A 110 -9.60 46.49 -9.79
C ILE A 110 -9.75 47.83 -10.49
N GLU A 111 -10.53 47.84 -11.57
CA GLU A 111 -10.76 49.04 -12.38
C GLU A 111 -9.45 49.70 -12.86
N ASN A 112 -9.12 50.86 -12.28
CA ASN A 112 -7.98 51.71 -12.61
C ASN A 112 -6.82 51.59 -11.61
N GLN A 113 -6.88 50.65 -10.68
CA GLN A 113 -5.88 50.45 -9.64
C GLN A 113 -5.28 49.05 -9.70
N MET A 114 -4.06 48.95 -9.20
CA MET A 114 -3.16 47.84 -9.37
C MET A 114 -2.45 47.60 -8.02
N CYS A 115 -2.49 46.39 -7.48
CA CYS A 115 -1.83 46.11 -6.19
C CYS A 115 -0.31 46.03 -6.33
N ALA A 116 0.42 46.98 -5.75
CA ALA A 116 1.88 47.05 -5.77
C ALA A 116 2.55 46.14 -4.72
N ASN A 117 1.84 45.80 -3.63
CA ASN A 117 2.37 44.92 -2.60
C ASN A 117 1.24 44.09 -1.99
N ALA A 118 1.30 42.76 -2.15
CA ALA A 118 0.29 41.84 -1.64
C ALA A 118 0.91 40.88 -0.63
N VAL A 119 0.22 40.61 0.46
CA VAL A 119 0.59 39.59 1.45
C VAL A 119 -0.50 38.54 1.58
N ILE A 120 -0.05 37.31 1.86
CA ILE A 120 -0.91 36.18 2.17
C ILE A 120 -1.07 36.15 3.68
N GLY A 121 -2.25 36.51 4.19
CA GLY A 121 -2.56 36.42 5.61
C GLY A 121 -2.72 34.97 6.10
N GLN A 122 -2.75 34.78 7.42
CA GLN A 122 -3.20 33.52 8.02
C GLN A 122 -4.60 33.17 7.52
N GLY A 123 -4.80 31.93 7.06
CA GLY A 123 -6.04 31.48 6.41
C GLY A 123 -6.05 31.58 4.87
N GLY A 124 -5.00 32.12 4.25
CA GLY A 124 -4.82 32.09 2.79
C GLY A 124 -5.64 33.13 2.02
N ARG A 125 -6.20 34.13 2.71
CA ARG A 125 -6.78 35.32 2.07
C ARG A 125 -5.64 36.24 1.65
N ILE A 126 -5.70 36.73 0.41
CA ILE A 126 -4.74 37.71 -0.11
C ILE A 126 -5.24 39.09 0.28
N ARG A 127 -4.36 39.92 0.86
CA ARG A 127 -4.63 41.33 1.14
C ARG A 127 -3.65 42.19 0.35
N CYS A 128 -4.15 43.23 -0.28
CA CYS A 128 -3.30 44.26 -0.88
C CYS A 128 -2.89 45.27 0.21
N LEU A 129 -1.58 45.47 0.38
CA LEU A 129 -1.02 46.47 1.30
C LEU A 129 -0.91 47.85 0.64
N LYS A 130 -0.77 47.90 -0.70
CA LYS A 130 -0.61 49.15 -1.44
C LYS A 130 -1.24 49.08 -2.83
N TRP A 131 -2.20 49.95 -3.10
CA TRP A 131 -2.78 50.15 -4.43
C TRP A 131 -2.08 51.31 -5.14
N VAL A 132 -1.78 51.15 -6.43
CA VAL A 132 -1.23 52.20 -7.29
C VAL A 132 -2.01 52.26 -8.61
N PRO A 133 -2.05 53.40 -9.31
CA PRO A 133 -2.78 53.51 -10.58
C PRO A 133 -2.27 52.50 -11.62
N LYS A 134 -3.19 51.91 -12.38
CA LYS A 134 -2.88 51.01 -13.49
C LYS A 134 -2.25 51.82 -14.64
N PRO A 135 -1.05 51.46 -15.12
CA PRO A 135 -0.45 52.09 -16.29
C PRO A 135 -1.36 51.98 -17.51
N LYS A 136 -1.48 53.05 -18.31
CA LYS A 136 -2.36 53.11 -19.50
C LYS A 136 -2.11 51.96 -20.51
N ASN A 137 -0.89 51.44 -20.56
CA ASN A 137 -0.47 50.34 -21.44
C ASN A 137 -0.11 49.06 -20.67
N TYR A 138 -0.70 48.84 -19.49
CA TYR A 138 -0.43 47.63 -18.72
C TYR A 138 -0.94 46.40 -19.48
N VAL A 139 0.00 45.67 -20.09
CA VAL A 139 -0.22 44.31 -20.56
C VAL A 139 0.10 43.39 -19.38
N PRO A 140 -0.86 42.61 -18.86
CA PRO A 140 -0.56 41.65 -17.81
C PRO A 140 0.56 40.74 -18.33
N PRO A 141 1.63 40.51 -17.56
CA PRO A 141 2.70 39.64 -18.01
C PRO A 141 2.07 38.33 -18.45
N LYS A 142 2.33 37.92 -19.70
CA LYS A 142 2.01 36.55 -20.14
C LYS A 142 2.65 35.68 -19.08
N LEU A 143 1.82 34.94 -18.34
CA LEU A 143 2.30 33.96 -17.38
C LEU A 143 3.40 33.18 -18.11
N PRO A 144 4.61 32.99 -17.56
CA PRO A 144 5.40 31.85 -18.01
C PRO A 144 4.41 30.69 -17.91
N ALA A 145 4.13 30.03 -19.04
CA ALA A 145 3.16 28.94 -19.07
C ALA A 145 3.45 28.10 -17.83
N ALA A 146 2.45 27.88 -16.97
CA ALA A 146 2.60 27.46 -15.56
C ALA A 146 3.21 26.06 -15.35
N THR A 147 3.92 25.58 -16.36
CA THR A 147 4.67 24.36 -16.47
C THR A 147 6.08 24.77 -16.85
N ASP A 148 7.03 24.60 -15.93
CA ASP A 148 8.39 24.24 -16.36
C ASP A 148 8.23 23.23 -17.51
N PRO A 149 8.76 23.52 -18.71
CA PRO A 149 8.58 22.67 -19.88
C PRO A 149 9.09 21.25 -19.55
N GLY A 150 8.17 20.37 -19.15
CA GLY A 150 8.50 19.03 -18.66
C GLY A 150 7.93 18.63 -17.30
N GLU A 151 7.33 19.52 -16.50
CA GLU A 151 6.68 19.12 -15.25
C GLU A 151 5.27 18.56 -15.50
N ALA A 152 4.88 17.53 -14.74
CA ALA A 152 3.57 16.89 -14.87
C ALA A 152 2.42 17.90 -14.60
N PRO A 153 1.24 17.71 -15.24
CA PRO A 153 0.06 18.52 -14.98
C PRO A 153 -0.35 18.43 -13.51
N ILE A 154 -0.96 19.52 -13.05
CA ILE A 154 -1.47 19.66 -11.68
C ILE A 154 -2.55 18.60 -11.45
N PRO A 155 -2.42 17.75 -10.42
CA PRO A 155 -3.41 16.73 -10.12
C PRO A 155 -4.81 17.31 -9.88
N GLU A 156 -5.81 16.71 -10.51
CA GLU A 156 -7.22 17.04 -10.30
C GLU A 156 -7.71 16.66 -8.89
N LYS A 157 -8.88 17.16 -8.47
CA LYS A 157 -9.44 16.88 -7.13
C LYS A 157 -9.56 15.38 -6.85
N ALA A 158 -10.03 14.59 -7.81
CA ALA A 158 -10.16 13.14 -7.67
C ALA A 158 -8.79 12.46 -7.51
N GLU A 159 -7.81 12.86 -8.33
CA GLU A 159 -6.44 12.36 -8.24
C GLU A 159 -5.79 12.70 -6.90
N LEU A 160 -5.99 13.91 -6.39
CA LEU A 160 -5.49 14.32 -5.07
C LEU A 160 -6.10 13.51 -3.94
N GLY A 161 -7.38 13.13 -4.06
CA GLY A 161 -8.01 12.20 -3.13
C GLY A 161 -7.24 10.88 -3.05
N ARG A 162 -6.94 10.28 -4.21
CA ARG A 162 -6.17 9.03 -4.33
C ARG A 162 -4.76 9.16 -3.75
N LEU A 163 -4.02 10.19 -4.15
CA LEU A 163 -2.65 10.44 -3.68
C LEU A 163 -2.60 10.63 -2.16
N ARG A 164 -3.54 11.39 -1.58
CA ARG A 164 -3.62 11.59 -0.13
C ARG A 164 -4.01 10.33 0.62
N ALA A 165 -4.90 9.51 0.08
CA ALA A 165 -5.33 8.25 0.69
C ALA A 165 -4.15 7.27 0.88
N ILE A 166 -3.12 7.36 0.02
CA ILE A 166 -1.95 6.47 0.04
C ILE A 166 -0.71 7.18 0.62
N ALA A 167 -0.71 8.51 0.76
CA ALA A 167 0.46 9.27 1.22
C ALA A 167 1.02 8.82 2.58
N GLY A 168 0.17 8.42 3.53
CA GLY A 168 0.62 7.87 4.81
C GLY A 168 1.40 6.57 4.67
N PHE A 169 0.99 5.72 3.72
CA PHE A 169 1.64 4.45 3.41
C PHE A 169 3.00 4.66 2.74
N VAL A 170 3.07 5.56 1.75
CA VAL A 170 4.34 5.91 1.08
C VAL A 170 5.35 6.49 2.05
N ARG A 171 4.94 7.45 2.89
CA ARG A 171 5.82 8.07 3.90
C ARG A 171 6.35 7.09 4.94
N ALA A 172 5.57 6.05 5.22
CA ALA A 172 5.96 5.00 6.14
C ALA A 172 6.74 3.86 5.47
N GLY A 173 7.25 4.07 4.24
CA GLY A 173 8.01 3.06 3.50
C GLY A 173 7.21 1.81 3.19
N GLY A 174 5.90 1.92 3.00
CA GLY A 174 5.03 0.76 2.77
C GLY A 174 4.53 0.07 4.03
N ALA A 175 4.73 0.66 5.22
CA ALA A 175 4.07 0.19 6.44
C ALA A 175 2.63 0.73 6.56
N LEU A 176 1.72 -0.10 7.08
CA LEU A 176 0.38 0.33 7.46
C LEU A 176 0.43 1.10 8.78
N THR A 177 0.59 2.42 8.73
CA THR A 177 0.72 3.29 9.92
C THR A 177 -0.41 3.14 10.92
N ARG A 178 -1.65 2.92 10.44
CA ARG A 178 -2.81 2.65 11.32
C ARG A 178 -2.62 1.41 12.19
N LEU A 179 -1.80 0.45 11.77
CA LEU A 179 -1.47 -0.76 12.52
C LEU A 179 -0.20 -0.60 13.39
N ARG A 180 0.36 0.60 13.53
CA ARG A 180 1.50 0.87 14.42
C ARG A 180 1.04 1.59 15.69
N ARG A 181 1.78 1.44 16.78
CA ARG A 181 1.52 2.22 18.01
C ARG A 181 1.62 3.73 17.73
N PRO A 182 0.81 4.57 18.39
CA PRO A 182 -0.25 4.27 19.35
C PRO A 182 -1.66 4.21 18.70
N GLN A 183 -1.78 3.80 17.45
CA GLN A 183 -3.04 3.93 16.71
C GLN A 183 -4.11 2.94 17.22
N PRO A 184 -5.41 3.30 17.22
CA PRO A 184 -6.49 2.42 17.71
C PRO A 184 -6.51 1.04 17.04
N LEU A 185 -6.20 0.97 15.74
CA LEU A 185 -6.20 -0.28 14.99
C LEU A 185 -5.02 -1.20 15.37
N TYR A 186 -3.90 -0.65 15.87
CA TYR A 186 -2.85 -1.45 16.48
C TYR A 186 -3.39 -2.19 17.71
N HIS A 187 -4.04 -1.47 18.63
CA HIS A 187 -4.58 -2.07 19.85
C HIS A 187 -5.63 -3.14 19.53
N LEU A 188 -6.52 -2.86 18.57
CA LEU A 188 -7.51 -3.84 18.11
C LEU A 188 -6.85 -5.11 17.59
N THR A 189 -5.95 -4.99 16.61
CA THR A 189 -5.34 -6.15 15.95
C THR A 189 -4.39 -6.90 16.86
N HIS A 190 -3.61 -6.20 17.68
CA HIS A 190 -2.73 -6.80 18.67
C HIS A 190 -3.52 -7.59 19.72
N ARG A 191 -4.54 -6.97 20.32
CA ARG A 191 -5.40 -7.62 21.32
C ARG A 191 -6.08 -8.85 20.73
N MET A 192 -6.72 -8.71 19.58
CA MET A 192 -7.37 -9.81 18.87
C MET A 192 -6.39 -10.96 18.58
N SER A 193 -5.20 -10.68 18.04
CA SER A 193 -4.20 -11.73 17.78
C SER A 193 -3.70 -12.41 19.05
N SER A 194 -3.51 -11.65 20.13
CA SER A 194 -3.02 -12.16 21.41
C SER A 194 -4.07 -13.04 22.09
N GLU A 195 -5.33 -12.60 22.12
CA GLU A 195 -6.42 -13.34 22.74
C GLU A 195 -6.78 -14.60 21.94
N LEU A 196 -6.79 -14.53 20.59
CA LEU A 196 -6.96 -15.74 19.75
C LEU A 196 -5.81 -16.73 19.93
N SER A 197 -4.57 -16.25 20.03
CA SER A 197 -3.41 -17.10 20.31
C SER A 197 -3.54 -17.76 21.68
N GLY A 198 -3.88 -16.98 22.72
CA GLY A 198 -4.14 -17.50 24.05
C GLY A 198 -5.26 -18.54 24.08
N TYR A 199 -6.32 -18.34 23.31
CA TYR A 199 -7.42 -19.30 23.17
C TYR A 199 -6.97 -20.60 22.49
N LEU A 200 -6.12 -20.54 21.47
CA LEU A 200 -5.57 -21.73 20.80
C LEU A 200 -4.63 -22.54 21.71
N THR A 201 -3.96 -21.87 22.66
CA THR A 201 -2.97 -22.49 23.56
C THR A 201 -3.50 -22.70 24.98
N GLN A 202 -4.78 -22.43 25.24
CA GLN A 202 -5.33 -22.52 26.58
C GLN A 202 -5.26 -23.95 27.14
N PRO A 203 -5.12 -24.13 28.46
CA PRO A 203 -5.14 -25.45 29.07
C PRO A 203 -6.49 -26.14 28.82
N ARG A 204 -6.51 -27.47 28.96
CA ARG A 204 -7.77 -28.23 28.86
C ARG A 204 -8.70 -27.84 30.01
N LEU A 205 -9.90 -27.37 29.67
CA LEU A 205 -10.97 -27.05 30.61
C LEU A 205 -12.25 -27.80 30.20
N ALA A 206 -13.06 -28.25 31.16
CA ALA A 206 -14.33 -28.92 30.86
C ALA A 206 -15.33 -27.99 30.15
N THR A 207 -15.22 -26.68 30.37
CA THR A 207 -16.09 -25.63 29.82
C THR A 207 -15.65 -25.09 28.46
N LEU A 208 -14.61 -25.67 27.84
CA LEU A 208 -14.05 -25.19 26.57
C LEU A 208 -15.11 -25.10 25.45
N CYS A 209 -16.06 -26.02 25.44
CA CYS A 209 -17.10 -26.09 24.42
C CYS A 209 -18.21 -25.03 24.58
N THR A 210 -18.48 -24.53 25.79
CA THR A 210 -19.65 -23.66 26.04
C THR A 210 -19.36 -22.18 25.79
N GLY A 211 -18.10 -21.74 25.88
CA GLY A 211 -17.70 -20.33 25.67
C GLY A 211 -17.28 -19.96 24.25
N ALA A 212 -17.02 -20.95 23.39
CA ALA A 212 -16.41 -20.73 22.08
C ALA A 212 -17.26 -19.83 21.15
N SER A 213 -18.57 -20.08 21.07
CA SER A 213 -19.49 -19.37 20.16
C SER A 213 -19.57 -17.87 20.47
N ALA A 214 -19.75 -17.51 21.75
CA ALA A 214 -19.82 -16.12 22.19
C ALA A 214 -18.50 -15.36 21.93
N MET A 215 -17.36 -16.02 22.19
CA MET A 215 -16.03 -15.48 21.91
C MET A 215 -15.84 -15.23 20.40
N LEU A 216 -16.20 -16.19 19.55
CA LEU A 216 -16.07 -16.05 18.09
C LEU A 216 -16.96 -14.92 17.55
N ALA A 217 -18.21 -14.84 18.00
CA ALA A 217 -19.13 -13.78 17.61
C ALA A 217 -18.60 -12.38 17.97
N PHE A 218 -17.97 -12.23 19.15
CA PHE A 218 -17.32 -10.98 19.56
C PHE A 218 -16.21 -10.58 18.58
N TYR A 219 -15.31 -11.50 18.22
CA TYR A 219 -14.19 -11.20 17.32
C TYR A 219 -14.60 -11.02 15.86
N GLU A 220 -15.66 -11.69 15.40
CA GLU A 220 -16.25 -11.45 14.09
C GLU A 220 -16.73 -10.00 13.96
N GLY A 221 -17.41 -9.46 14.99
CA GLY A 221 -17.79 -8.05 15.01
C GLY A 221 -16.59 -7.10 14.93
N LYS A 222 -15.46 -7.45 15.57
CA LYS A 222 -14.22 -6.65 15.47
C LYS A 222 -13.53 -6.79 14.11
N LEU A 223 -13.58 -7.97 13.50
CA LEU A 223 -12.98 -8.27 12.20
C LEU A 223 -13.59 -7.42 11.07
N GLN A 224 -14.87 -7.08 11.16
CA GLN A 224 -15.56 -6.22 10.20
C GLN A 224 -14.84 -4.89 9.96
N THR A 225 -14.22 -4.31 10.99
CA THR A 225 -13.43 -3.06 10.85
C THR A 225 -12.23 -3.26 9.93
N ILE A 226 -11.50 -4.37 10.07
CA ILE A 226 -10.34 -4.69 9.23
C ILE A 226 -10.78 -5.06 7.81
N GLN A 227 -11.87 -5.81 7.68
CA GLN A 227 -12.45 -6.15 6.37
C GLN A 227 -12.93 -4.92 5.61
N ALA A 228 -13.57 -3.95 6.28
CA ALA A 228 -13.98 -2.69 5.68
C ALA A 228 -12.76 -1.89 5.18
N LEU A 229 -11.67 -1.86 5.94
CA LEU A 229 -10.42 -1.22 5.51
C LEU A 229 -9.78 -1.94 4.31
N ALA A 230 -9.81 -3.27 4.29
CA ALA A 230 -9.36 -4.06 3.15
C ALA A 230 -10.24 -3.78 1.90
N GLY A 231 -11.56 -3.69 2.06
CA GLY A 231 -12.50 -3.31 0.99
C GLY A 231 -12.23 -1.90 0.45
N ALA A 232 -12.04 -0.91 1.32
CA ALA A 232 -11.69 0.44 0.92
C ALA A 232 -10.32 0.50 0.22
N ALA A 233 -9.34 -0.30 0.66
CA ALA A 233 -8.04 -0.39 0.00
C ALA A 233 -8.14 -1.05 -1.38
N ARG A 234 -9.00 -2.06 -1.56
CA ARG A 234 -9.32 -2.66 -2.87
C ARG A 234 -9.98 -1.67 -3.83
N ALA A 235 -10.97 -0.92 -3.36
CA ALA A 235 -11.61 0.12 -4.17
C ALA A 235 -10.59 1.19 -4.61
N GLN A 236 -9.70 1.59 -3.70
CA GLN A 236 -8.60 2.51 -4.00
C GLN A 236 -7.59 1.92 -5.01
N ARG A 237 -7.26 0.63 -4.89
CA ARG A 237 -6.41 -0.10 -5.85
C ARG A 237 -7.03 -0.07 -7.24
N GLN A 238 -8.31 -0.40 -7.37
CA GLN A 238 -9.03 -0.37 -8.65
C GLN A 238 -9.05 1.04 -9.25
N ALA A 239 -9.39 2.05 -8.47
CA ALA A 239 -9.43 3.44 -8.94
C ALA A 239 -8.06 3.95 -9.40
N SER A 240 -6.99 3.57 -8.71
CA SER A 240 -5.62 3.91 -9.13
C SER A 240 -5.18 3.14 -10.38
N TRP A 241 -5.61 1.88 -10.54
CA TRP A 241 -5.34 1.10 -11.76
C TRP A 241 -6.00 1.74 -12.99
N VAL A 242 -7.30 2.06 -12.92
CA VAL A 242 -8.01 2.73 -14.01
C VAL A 242 -7.33 4.06 -14.39
N ALA A 243 -6.86 4.83 -13.41
CA ALA A 243 -6.10 6.05 -13.69
C ALA A 243 -4.77 5.77 -14.43
N ALA A 244 -4.07 4.68 -14.09
CA ALA A 244 -2.88 4.26 -14.82
C ALA A 244 -3.21 3.82 -16.26
N GLN A 245 -4.33 3.15 -16.49
CA GLN A 245 -4.80 2.76 -17.83
C GLN A 245 -5.05 3.97 -18.73
N ASN A 246 -5.73 4.98 -18.20
CA ASN A 246 -6.04 6.21 -18.93
C ASN A 246 -4.79 6.98 -19.35
N THR A 247 -3.63 6.70 -18.74
CA THR A 247 -2.36 7.39 -19.03
C THR A 247 -1.32 6.51 -19.72
N ASN A 248 -1.56 5.20 -19.82
CA ASN A 248 -0.64 4.25 -20.42
C ASN A 248 -1.38 3.28 -21.36
N LYS A 249 -1.11 3.41 -22.67
CA LYS A 249 -1.74 2.60 -23.72
C LYS A 249 -1.55 1.09 -23.52
N LEU A 250 -0.43 0.64 -22.94
CA LEU A 250 -0.23 -0.80 -22.69
C LEU A 250 -1.16 -1.37 -21.63
N LEU A 251 -1.67 -0.52 -20.74
CA LEU A 251 -2.63 -0.94 -19.73
C LEU A 251 -4.08 -0.72 -20.19
N ALA A 252 -4.31 -0.03 -21.31
CA ALA A 252 -5.65 0.26 -21.79
C ALA A 252 -6.44 -1.03 -22.05
N GLY A 253 -7.67 -1.10 -21.51
CA GLY A 253 -8.55 -2.27 -21.65
C GLY A 253 -8.16 -3.51 -20.84
N SER A 254 -7.03 -3.50 -20.12
CA SER A 254 -6.63 -4.64 -19.31
C SER A 254 -7.50 -4.77 -18.04
N ALA A 255 -7.77 -5.98 -17.56
CA ALA A 255 -8.30 -6.13 -16.21
C ALA A 255 -7.18 -5.93 -15.18
N LEU A 256 -7.50 -5.40 -13.99
CA LEU A 256 -6.56 -5.43 -12.87
C LEU A 256 -6.35 -6.91 -12.49
N PRO A 257 -5.11 -7.43 -12.48
CA PRO A 257 -4.88 -8.81 -12.08
C PRO A 257 -5.11 -9.00 -10.59
N ASP A 258 -5.81 -10.08 -10.22
CA ASP A 258 -5.87 -10.55 -8.83
C ASP A 258 -4.54 -11.17 -8.40
N ASP A 259 -3.83 -11.83 -9.33
CA ASP A 259 -2.53 -12.42 -9.07
C ASP A 259 -1.42 -11.37 -8.93
N LYS A 260 -0.59 -11.54 -7.91
CA LYS A 260 0.50 -10.61 -7.58
C LYS A 260 1.61 -10.61 -8.62
N ALA A 261 2.04 -11.78 -9.07
CA ALA A 261 3.14 -11.86 -10.04
C ALA A 261 2.71 -11.21 -11.36
N LYS A 262 1.48 -11.47 -11.80
CA LYS A 262 0.89 -10.86 -13.00
C LYS A 262 0.73 -9.35 -12.87
N ALA A 263 0.24 -8.85 -11.73
CA ALA A 263 0.14 -7.41 -11.50
C ALA A 263 1.52 -6.74 -11.56
N VAL A 264 2.53 -7.31 -10.89
CA VAL A 264 3.92 -6.80 -10.92
C VAL A 264 4.48 -6.82 -12.35
N ALA A 265 4.34 -7.92 -13.08
CA ALA A 265 4.83 -8.06 -14.45
C ALA A 265 4.18 -7.04 -15.41
N MET A 266 2.86 -6.83 -15.31
CA MET A 266 2.16 -5.82 -16.12
C MET A 266 2.63 -4.41 -15.81
N MET A 267 2.86 -4.09 -14.54
CA MET A 267 3.41 -2.79 -14.15
C MET A 267 4.82 -2.60 -14.67
N GLN A 268 5.66 -3.64 -14.59
CA GLN A 268 7.01 -3.60 -15.14
C GLN A 268 7.01 -3.38 -16.65
N ALA A 269 6.17 -4.10 -17.39
CA ALA A 269 6.01 -3.91 -18.83
C ALA A 269 5.56 -2.47 -19.17
N ALA A 270 4.60 -1.94 -18.41
CA ALA A 270 4.12 -0.56 -18.58
C ALA A 270 5.21 0.49 -18.30
N LEU A 271 6.07 0.25 -17.30
CA LEU A 271 7.22 1.10 -16.98
C LEU A 271 8.28 1.06 -18.09
N VAL A 272 8.65 -0.13 -18.56
CA VAL A 272 9.62 -0.32 -19.65
C VAL A 272 9.15 0.36 -20.93
N ALA A 273 7.89 0.20 -21.31
CA ALA A 273 7.37 0.83 -22.52
C ALA A 273 7.27 2.35 -22.42
N LEU A 274 6.95 2.87 -21.24
CA LEU A 274 6.95 4.30 -21.00
C LEU A 274 8.38 4.87 -21.05
N ALA A 275 9.33 4.19 -20.42
CA ALA A 275 10.75 4.52 -20.42
C ALA A 275 11.39 4.51 -21.81
N ALA A 276 10.98 3.57 -22.68
CA ALA A 276 11.48 3.48 -24.07
C ALA A 276 11.26 4.75 -24.90
N ARG A 277 10.39 5.66 -24.45
CA ARG A 277 10.11 6.94 -25.14
C ARG A 277 11.18 8.01 -24.90
N PHE A 278 12.00 7.89 -23.86
CA PHE A 278 12.96 8.93 -23.46
C PHE A 278 14.29 8.38 -22.92
N MET A 279 14.48 7.05 -22.89
CA MET A 279 15.71 6.41 -22.43
C MET A 279 16.50 5.79 -23.57
N THR A 280 17.83 5.80 -23.45
CA THR A 280 18.77 5.10 -24.32
C THR A 280 18.59 3.58 -24.24
N ARG A 281 18.98 2.84 -25.30
CA ARG A 281 18.91 1.36 -25.34
C ARG A 281 19.62 0.68 -24.15
N GLU A 282 20.80 1.17 -23.77
CA GLU A 282 21.59 0.63 -22.65
C GLU A 282 20.81 0.68 -21.33
N ARG A 283 20.33 1.87 -20.94
CA ARG A 283 19.51 2.06 -19.74
C ARG A 283 18.18 1.30 -19.79
N LEU A 284 17.60 1.13 -20.98
CA LEU A 284 16.40 0.31 -21.15
C LEU A 284 16.67 -1.17 -20.85
N SER A 285 17.84 -1.68 -21.22
CA SER A 285 18.27 -3.04 -20.90
C SER A 285 18.42 -3.23 -19.39
N ALA A 286 19.07 -2.29 -18.71
CA ALA A 286 19.15 -2.27 -17.24
C ALA A 286 17.76 -2.26 -16.58
N LEU A 287 16.82 -1.46 -17.10
CA LEU A 287 15.44 -1.42 -16.61
C LEU A 287 14.68 -2.74 -16.82
N ARG A 288 14.90 -3.44 -17.94
CA ARG A 288 14.27 -4.75 -18.21
C ARG A 288 14.78 -5.83 -17.26
N GLY A 289 16.03 -5.72 -16.81
CA GLY A 289 16.63 -6.61 -15.82
C GLY A 289 16.16 -6.37 -14.39
N GLU A 290 15.42 -5.29 -14.12
CA GLU A 290 14.94 -4.94 -12.78
C GLU A 290 13.52 -5.48 -12.54
N PRO A 291 13.35 -6.57 -11.76
CA PRO A 291 12.03 -7.17 -11.54
C PRO A 291 11.15 -6.38 -10.56
N ASP A 292 11.70 -5.51 -9.71
CA ASP A 292 10.92 -4.72 -8.76
C ASP A 292 10.49 -3.36 -9.36
N PRO A 293 9.18 -3.10 -9.49
CA PRO A 293 8.67 -1.82 -10.01
C PRO A 293 9.19 -0.59 -9.24
N ILE A 294 9.52 -0.69 -7.94
CA ILE A 294 10.06 0.44 -7.18
C ILE A 294 11.49 0.78 -7.58
N ALA A 295 12.33 -0.23 -7.74
CA ALA A 295 13.69 -0.06 -8.25
C ALA A 295 13.66 0.41 -9.71
N ALA A 296 12.76 -0.12 -10.53
CA ALA A 296 12.53 0.33 -11.90
C ALA A 296 12.15 1.82 -11.96
N LEU A 297 11.22 2.27 -11.09
CA LEU A 297 10.87 3.69 -10.95
C LEU A 297 12.08 4.55 -10.53
N ALA A 298 13.01 4.03 -9.73
CA ALA A 298 14.22 4.74 -9.34
C ALA A 298 15.18 4.95 -10.52
N VAL A 299 15.36 3.92 -11.34
CA VAL A 299 16.16 3.99 -12.58
C VAL A 299 15.57 5.03 -13.53
N ILE A 300 14.25 5.02 -13.71
CA ILE A 300 13.54 6.00 -14.55
C ILE A 300 13.69 7.43 -13.99
N GLU A 301 13.50 7.61 -12.68
CA GLU A 301 13.66 8.92 -12.02
C GLU A 301 15.07 9.48 -12.24
N SER A 302 16.10 8.64 -12.14
CA SER A 302 17.49 9.03 -12.40
C SER A 302 17.71 9.40 -13.87
N ALA A 303 17.12 8.64 -14.80
CA ALA A 303 17.23 8.94 -16.22
C ALA A 303 16.61 10.29 -16.60
N LEU A 304 15.45 10.62 -16.01
CA LEU A 304 14.73 11.87 -16.22
C LEU A 304 15.44 13.12 -15.67
N LYS A 305 16.52 12.95 -14.90
CA LYS A 305 17.35 14.06 -14.38
C LYS A 305 18.54 14.38 -15.29
N THR A 306 18.80 13.59 -16.33
CA THR A 306 19.92 13.84 -17.24
C THR A 306 19.64 14.95 -18.25
N PRO A 307 20.66 15.72 -18.69
CA PRO A 307 20.49 16.78 -19.69
C PRO A 307 19.81 16.29 -20.97
N ALA A 308 20.22 15.13 -21.49
CA ALA A 308 19.61 14.51 -22.67
C ALA A 308 18.08 14.25 -22.51
N ALA A 309 17.62 13.90 -21.30
CA ALA A 309 16.19 13.73 -21.04
C ALA A 309 15.45 15.07 -20.89
N GLN A 310 16.15 16.15 -20.53
CA GLN A 310 15.59 17.50 -20.45
C GLN A 310 15.55 18.20 -21.82
N GLU A 311 16.45 17.83 -22.73
CA GLU A 311 16.46 18.27 -24.14
C GLU A 311 15.35 17.60 -24.98
N SER A 312 14.72 16.55 -24.45
CA SER A 312 13.54 15.94 -25.05
C SER A 312 12.37 16.92 -25.10
N ALA A 313 11.48 16.79 -26.09
CA ALA A 313 10.34 17.70 -26.25
C ALA A 313 9.55 17.87 -24.92
N PRO A 314 9.42 19.10 -24.38
CA PRO A 314 8.84 19.37 -23.06
C PRO A 314 7.50 18.68 -22.76
N ASN A 315 6.60 18.67 -23.74
CA ASN A 315 5.28 18.08 -23.62
C ASN A 315 5.36 16.56 -23.42
N SER A 316 6.34 15.90 -24.05
CA SER A 316 6.56 14.45 -23.90
C SER A 316 7.03 14.09 -22.48
N LEU A 317 7.90 14.92 -21.89
CA LEU A 317 8.43 14.72 -20.55
C LEU A 317 7.36 14.94 -19.47
N ALA A 318 6.52 15.97 -19.64
CA ALA A 318 5.39 16.23 -18.76
C ALA A 318 4.37 15.08 -18.78
N SER A 319 4.00 14.60 -19.98
CA SER A 319 3.11 13.44 -20.13
C SER A 319 3.73 12.16 -19.56
N ALA A 320 5.05 11.95 -19.72
CA ALA A 320 5.73 10.80 -19.15
C ALA A 320 5.70 10.82 -17.62
N ARG A 321 6.02 11.96 -16.99
CA ARG A 321 5.94 12.12 -15.52
C ARG A 321 4.51 11.95 -15.00
N PHE A 322 3.51 12.39 -15.74
CA PHE A 322 2.10 12.16 -15.40
C PHE A 322 1.75 10.66 -15.38
N ALA A 323 2.15 9.92 -16.41
CA ALA A 323 1.91 8.48 -16.49
C ALA A 323 2.69 7.73 -15.40
N LEU A 324 3.95 8.10 -15.14
CA LEU A 324 4.77 7.53 -14.06
C LEU A 324 4.14 7.76 -12.68
N ARG A 325 3.58 8.95 -12.43
CA ARG A 325 2.85 9.25 -11.19
C ARG A 325 1.64 8.33 -10.99
N ASN A 326 0.86 8.09 -12.04
CA ASN A 326 -0.29 7.20 -11.96
C ASN A 326 0.12 5.73 -11.77
N LEU A 327 1.19 5.27 -12.45
CA LEU A 327 1.76 3.95 -12.25
C LEU A 327 2.31 3.77 -10.83
N GLU A 328 3.10 4.71 -10.31
CA GLU A 328 3.61 4.70 -8.94
C GLU A 328 2.44 4.62 -7.93
N THR A 329 1.40 5.44 -8.14
CA THR A 329 0.20 5.45 -7.28
C THR A 329 -0.54 4.11 -7.33
N ALA A 330 -0.69 3.50 -8.50
CA ALA A 330 -1.32 2.20 -8.66
C ALA A 330 -0.53 1.10 -7.94
N TYR A 331 0.80 1.12 -8.00
CA TYR A 331 1.64 0.13 -7.35
C TYR A 331 1.53 0.22 -5.83
N TYR A 332 1.63 1.44 -5.28
CA TYR A 332 1.47 1.64 -3.84
C TYR A 332 0.06 1.29 -3.37
N ALA A 333 -0.98 1.58 -4.15
CA ALA A 333 -2.35 1.18 -3.84
C ALA A 333 -2.49 -0.35 -3.81
N TYR A 334 -1.91 -1.05 -4.80
CA TYR A 334 -1.87 -2.50 -4.88
C TYR A 334 -1.23 -3.12 -3.64
N ARG A 335 -0.01 -2.68 -3.30
CA ARG A 335 0.74 -3.19 -2.14
C ARG A 335 0.04 -2.90 -0.81
N ARG A 336 -0.58 -1.72 -0.69
CA ARG A 336 -1.38 -1.36 0.49
C ARG A 336 -2.59 -2.28 0.66
N ALA A 337 -3.33 -2.56 -0.41
CA ALA A 337 -4.48 -3.47 -0.39
C ALA A 337 -4.06 -4.88 0.04
N ALA A 338 -3.00 -5.42 -0.58
CA ALA A 338 -2.49 -6.75 -0.26
C ALA A 338 -2.11 -6.90 1.23
N LYS A 339 -1.54 -5.86 1.86
CA LYS A 339 -1.23 -5.89 3.30
C LYS A 339 -2.49 -5.91 4.17
N TYR A 340 -3.52 -5.14 3.85
CA TYR A 340 -4.78 -5.19 4.58
C TYR A 340 -5.51 -6.53 4.40
N GLU A 341 -5.52 -7.06 3.18
CA GLU A 341 -6.11 -8.37 2.84
C GLU A 341 -5.42 -9.50 3.60
N ALA A 342 -4.08 -9.52 3.62
CA ALA A 342 -3.32 -10.54 4.35
C ALA A 342 -3.65 -10.55 5.86
N VAL A 343 -3.78 -9.37 6.48
CA VAL A 343 -4.18 -9.27 7.89
C VAL A 343 -5.62 -9.74 8.09
N ALA A 344 -6.55 -9.30 7.23
CA ALA A 344 -7.95 -9.71 7.30
C ALA A 344 -8.10 -11.24 7.17
N GLN A 345 -7.42 -11.84 6.18
CA GLN A 345 -7.45 -13.27 5.90
C GLN A 345 -6.79 -14.10 7.01
N ALA A 346 -5.67 -13.64 7.57
CA ALA A 346 -5.01 -14.35 8.66
C ALA A 346 -5.90 -14.42 9.91
N LEU A 347 -6.58 -13.32 10.25
CA LEU A 347 -7.51 -13.27 11.36
C LEU A 347 -8.79 -14.09 11.08
N SER A 348 -9.40 -13.91 9.92
CA SER A 348 -10.65 -14.61 9.55
C SER A 348 -10.44 -16.13 9.49
N SER A 349 -9.38 -16.59 8.81
CA SER A 349 -9.09 -18.02 8.70
C SER A 349 -8.82 -18.69 10.05
N THR A 350 -8.32 -17.93 11.04
CA THR A 350 -8.14 -18.43 12.41
C THR A 350 -9.46 -18.57 13.13
N ILE A 351 -10.36 -17.60 13.03
CA ILE A 351 -11.71 -17.68 13.57
C ILE A 351 -12.46 -18.86 12.93
N ASP A 352 -12.40 -18.99 11.60
CA ASP A 352 -13.06 -20.07 10.87
C ASP A 352 -12.52 -21.45 11.26
N ALA A 353 -11.21 -21.58 11.47
CA ALA A 353 -10.60 -22.82 11.93
C ALA A 353 -11.05 -23.20 13.36
N ILE A 354 -11.12 -22.22 14.27
CA ILE A 354 -11.63 -22.45 15.63
C ILE A 354 -13.11 -22.85 15.59
N ARG A 355 -13.92 -22.21 14.74
CA ARG A 355 -15.33 -22.55 14.54
C ARG A 355 -15.50 -23.97 13.98
N GLY A 356 -14.70 -24.34 12.98
CA GLY A 356 -14.69 -25.68 12.41
C GLY A 356 -14.25 -26.75 13.41
N ALA A 357 -13.25 -26.47 14.23
CA ALA A 357 -12.84 -27.34 15.33
C ALA A 357 -13.97 -27.52 16.35
N HIS A 358 -14.64 -26.43 16.75
CA HIS A 358 -15.74 -26.46 17.71
C HIS A 358 -16.93 -27.28 17.18
N ALA A 359 -17.37 -27.01 15.94
CA ALA A 359 -18.48 -27.72 15.32
C ALA A 359 -18.23 -29.23 15.19
N ALA A 360 -16.97 -29.64 14.99
CA ALA A 360 -16.60 -31.03 14.82
C ALA A 360 -16.50 -31.82 16.13
N THR A 361 -16.32 -31.17 17.29
CA THR A 361 -16.03 -31.86 18.55
C THR A 361 -17.00 -31.55 19.68
N CYS A 362 -17.68 -30.40 19.65
CA CYS A 362 -18.54 -29.93 20.73
C CYS A 362 -20.03 -30.20 20.48
N SER A 363 -20.38 -31.26 19.76
CA SER A 363 -21.77 -31.67 19.53
C SER A 363 -22.48 -32.21 20.78
N CYS A 364 -21.73 -32.53 21.85
CA CYS A 364 -22.20 -33.15 23.09
C CYS A 364 -22.95 -32.19 24.03
N SER A 365 -23.10 -30.92 23.65
CA SER A 365 -23.85 -29.90 24.39
C SER A 365 -25.19 -29.58 23.72
N ARG A 366 -25.67 -30.41 22.78
CA ARG A 366 -27.02 -30.29 22.21
C ARG A 366 -28.02 -31.08 23.01
#